data_AF-A0A2E7S636-F1
#
_entry.id   AF-A0A2E7S636-F1
#
_cell.length_a   1.000
_cell.length_b   1.000
_cell.length_c   1.000
_cell.angle_alpha   90.00
_cell.angle_beta   90.00
_cell.angle_gamma   90.00
#
_symmetry.space_group_name_H-M   'P 1'
#
loop_
_entity.id
_entity.type
_entity.pdbx_description
1 polymer ?
#
loop_
_entity_poly.entity_id
_entity_poly.type
_entity_poly.pdbx_seq_one_letter_code
_entity_poly.pdbx_strand_id
1 'polypeptide(L)'
;MQASQDRLWLSGEEGWRGRAKQSSEGTSDLPESWNTPSEKSSTGWLRQTLRPVGIKILFPLAWSPFFLLITAVPLALPNRTPVDDQITAAGFFAVSWLLILIPLFLIRYSQPTDVVSIHTLPLDWPTFALASAIFGLHLAIHPALGWLSYALFWIAWFSTYGMIRDVVTSPAGRWLLPIDSSDWKSSAHIREGWQIKSEFWTSGPIAVLNTDSGQITLTGVSRGNDRFISIALIGPSGFVHDPFADPSSRTKLSEPQVMNSGLDWPSRLLPA
;
A
#
# COMPACT_ATOMS: atom_id res chain seq x y z
N MET A 1 -15.64 -21.35 14.33
CA MET A 1 -14.90 -20.07 14.31
C MET A 1 -13.99 -19.92 13.08
N GLN A 2 -13.20 -20.93 12.68
CA GLN A 2 -12.42 -20.87 11.42
C GLN A 2 -13.29 -20.75 10.15
N ALA A 3 -14.42 -21.46 10.08
CA ALA A 3 -15.30 -21.42 8.90
C ALA A 3 -15.91 -20.03 8.61
N SER A 4 -16.11 -19.17 9.63
CA SER A 4 -16.57 -17.80 9.39
C SER A 4 -15.43 -16.87 8.95
N GLN A 5 -14.20 -17.12 9.41
CA GLN A 5 -13.01 -16.38 8.96
C GLN A 5 -12.61 -16.74 7.53
N ASP A 6 -12.80 -18.00 7.12
CA ASP A 6 -12.53 -18.46 5.75
C ASP A 6 -13.48 -17.83 4.73
N ARG A 7 -14.76 -17.62 5.08
CA ARG A 7 -15.72 -16.90 4.23
C ARG A 7 -15.40 -15.42 4.04
N LEU A 8 -14.78 -14.81 5.04
CA LEU A 8 -14.36 -13.40 5.00
C LEU A 8 -12.98 -13.22 4.34
N TRP A 9 -12.30 -14.31 3.96
CA TRP A 9 -10.94 -14.23 3.45
C TRP A 9 -10.83 -13.45 2.14
N LEU A 10 -11.80 -13.61 1.23
CA LEU A 10 -11.86 -12.85 -0.03
C LEU A 10 -12.49 -11.46 0.15
N SER A 11 -13.59 -11.38 0.92
CA SER A 11 -14.39 -10.16 1.02
C SER A 11 -13.87 -9.15 2.04
N GLY A 12 -13.02 -9.57 2.98
CA GLY A 12 -12.59 -8.77 4.12
C GLY A 12 -13.69 -8.56 5.14
N GLU A 13 -13.36 -7.87 6.24
CA GLU A 13 -14.35 -7.50 7.26
C GLU A 13 -15.35 -6.47 6.71
N GLU A 14 -16.58 -6.47 7.22
CA GLU A 14 -17.64 -5.55 6.76
C GLU A 14 -17.22 -4.07 6.79
N GLY A 15 -16.44 -3.68 7.80
CA GLY A 15 -15.92 -2.31 7.95
C GLY A 15 -14.82 -1.91 6.97
N TRP A 16 -14.31 -2.83 6.14
CA TRP A 16 -13.33 -2.53 5.09
C TRP A 16 -14.00 -2.01 3.81
N ARG A 17 -15.29 -2.29 3.63
CA ARG A 17 -16.10 -1.72 2.55
C ARG A 17 -16.39 -0.26 2.90
N GLY A 18 -15.70 0.67 2.23
CA GLY A 18 -15.96 2.10 2.40
C GLY A 18 -17.42 2.44 2.09
N ARG A 19 -17.87 3.62 2.52
CA ARG A 19 -19.23 4.13 2.21
C ARG A 19 -19.42 4.40 0.70
N ALA A 20 -18.34 4.56 -0.05
CA ALA A 20 -18.37 4.43 -1.49
C ALA A 20 -18.69 2.98 -1.82
N LYS A 21 -19.84 2.73 -2.45
CA LYS A 21 -20.20 1.45 -3.04
C LYS A 21 -19.06 1.00 -3.98
N GLN A 22 -18.05 0.32 -3.45
CA GLN A 22 -17.39 -0.72 -4.24
C GLN A 22 -18.51 -1.69 -4.58
N SER A 23 -18.76 -1.86 -5.87
CA SER A 23 -19.80 -2.77 -6.35
C SER A 23 -19.60 -4.10 -5.63
N SER A 24 -20.68 -4.58 -5.00
CA SER A 24 -20.71 -5.92 -4.43
C SER A 24 -20.50 -6.99 -5.52
N GLU A 25 -20.62 -6.60 -6.79
CA GLU A 25 -20.25 -7.35 -7.97
C GLU A 25 -18.76 -7.12 -8.23
N GLY A 26 -17.92 -7.95 -7.60
CA GLY A 26 -16.48 -8.03 -7.83
C GLY A 26 -16.12 -8.57 -9.22
N THR A 27 -16.81 -8.12 -10.27
CA THR A 27 -16.67 -8.53 -11.67
C THR A 27 -16.64 -7.35 -12.63
N SER A 28 -17.17 -6.17 -12.26
CA SER A 28 -17.25 -5.03 -13.19
C SER A 28 -15.91 -4.41 -13.59
N ASP A 29 -14.85 -4.69 -12.81
CA ASP A 29 -13.52 -4.10 -13.04
C ASP A 29 -12.58 -5.02 -13.83
N LEU A 30 -12.89 -6.31 -14.00
CA LEU A 30 -12.08 -7.17 -14.88
C LEU A 30 -12.47 -6.98 -16.34
N PRO A 31 -11.48 -6.98 -17.26
CA PRO A 31 -11.78 -7.14 -18.67
C PRO A 31 -12.51 -8.46 -18.93
N GLU A 32 -13.46 -8.46 -19.88
CA GLU A 32 -14.26 -9.65 -20.24
C GLU A 32 -13.43 -10.86 -20.68
N SER A 33 -12.19 -10.61 -21.13
CA SER A 33 -11.23 -11.66 -21.51
C SER A 33 -10.76 -12.51 -20.34
N TRP A 34 -10.94 -12.05 -19.10
CA TRP A 34 -10.56 -12.78 -17.90
C TRP A 34 -11.72 -13.62 -17.37
N ASN A 35 -11.46 -14.90 -17.15
CA ASN A 35 -12.45 -15.81 -16.60
C ASN A 35 -12.67 -15.54 -15.10
N THR A 36 -13.94 -15.47 -14.71
CA THR A 36 -14.39 -15.44 -13.31
C THR A 36 -15.34 -16.62 -13.08
N PRO A 37 -15.42 -17.15 -11.84
CA PRO A 37 -16.37 -18.22 -11.53
C PRO A 37 -17.81 -17.80 -11.86
N SER A 38 -18.57 -18.74 -12.45
CA SER A 38 -19.97 -18.59 -12.82
C SER A 38 -20.79 -19.78 -12.31
N GLU A 39 -22.12 -19.73 -12.42
CA GLU A 39 -22.99 -20.86 -12.02
C GLU A 39 -22.61 -22.19 -12.70
N LYS A 40 -21.95 -22.14 -13.87
CA LYS A 40 -21.55 -23.31 -14.64
C LYS A 40 -20.08 -23.72 -14.45
N SER A 41 -19.26 -22.86 -13.85
CA SER A 41 -17.82 -23.10 -13.70
C SER A 41 -17.29 -22.49 -12.41
N SER A 42 -16.70 -23.30 -11.54
CA SER A 42 -16.03 -22.86 -10.31
C SER A 42 -14.59 -22.41 -10.51
N THR A 43 -14.09 -22.32 -11.75
CA THR A 43 -12.73 -21.87 -12.08
C THR A 43 -12.67 -20.38 -12.41
N GLY A 44 -11.49 -19.78 -12.27
CA GLY A 44 -11.23 -18.39 -12.66
C GLY A 44 -10.71 -17.51 -11.54
N TRP A 45 -10.60 -16.22 -11.82
CA TRP A 45 -10.04 -15.23 -10.90
C TRP A 45 -11.09 -14.70 -9.93
N LEU A 46 -10.73 -14.56 -8.66
CA LEU A 46 -11.53 -13.84 -7.67
C LEU A 46 -10.71 -12.76 -6.97
N ARG A 47 -11.39 -11.65 -6.70
CA ARG A 47 -10.83 -10.53 -5.95
C ARG A 47 -10.72 -10.88 -4.47
N GLN A 48 -9.56 -10.63 -3.91
CA GLN A 48 -9.35 -10.51 -2.48
C GLN A 48 -9.23 -9.03 -2.11
N THR A 49 -10.18 -8.55 -1.31
CA THR A 49 -10.14 -7.20 -0.73
C THR A 49 -9.13 -7.18 0.41
N LEU A 50 -8.16 -6.28 0.32
CA LEU A 50 -7.18 -6.08 1.36
C LEU A 50 -7.63 -4.97 2.31
N ARG A 51 -7.06 -4.94 3.52
CA ARG A 51 -7.38 -3.93 4.51
C ARG A 51 -7.08 -2.53 3.95
N PRO A 52 -8.05 -1.59 3.97
CA PRO A 52 -7.83 -0.25 3.46
C PRO A 52 -6.83 0.51 4.34
N VAL A 53 -5.98 1.32 3.71
CA VAL A 53 -4.96 2.15 4.37
C VAL A 53 -5.60 3.29 5.17
N GLY A 54 -6.68 3.89 4.63
CA GLY A 54 -7.23 5.17 5.08
C GLY A 54 -7.65 5.24 6.55
N ILE A 55 -8.36 4.24 7.07
CA ILE A 55 -9.00 4.36 8.40
C ILE A 55 -7.98 4.51 9.53
N LYS A 56 -6.79 3.90 9.40
CA LYS A 56 -5.75 3.94 10.44
C LYS A 56 -4.82 5.15 10.37
N ILE A 57 -4.73 5.78 9.21
CA ILE A 57 -3.78 6.89 8.99
C ILE A 57 -4.43 8.26 9.18
N LEU A 58 -5.74 8.39 8.95
CA LEU A 58 -6.44 9.67 8.98
C LEU A 58 -6.32 10.39 10.33
N PHE A 59 -6.50 9.67 11.44
CA PHE A 59 -6.47 10.30 12.77
C PHE A 59 -5.06 10.78 13.16
N PRO A 60 -3.99 9.98 13.10
CA PRO A 60 -2.64 10.48 13.32
C PRO A 60 -2.23 11.60 12.36
N LEU A 61 -2.58 11.47 11.08
CA LEU A 61 -2.28 12.48 10.06
C LEU A 61 -2.97 13.83 10.38
N ALA A 62 -4.22 13.81 10.87
CA ALA A 62 -4.93 15.03 11.25
C ALA A 62 -4.32 15.75 12.45
N TRP A 63 -3.66 15.04 13.36
CA TRP A 63 -2.96 15.63 14.50
C TRP A 63 -1.55 16.11 14.17
N SER A 64 -0.88 15.54 13.16
CA SER A 64 0.45 15.98 12.76
C SER A 64 0.59 17.49 12.47
N PRO A 65 -0.31 18.17 11.70
CA PRO A 65 -0.17 19.60 11.44
C PRO A 65 -0.39 20.46 12.69
N PHE A 66 -1.14 19.97 13.69
CA PHE A 66 -1.27 20.65 14.97
C PHE A 66 0.08 20.72 15.69
N PHE A 67 0.78 19.58 15.81
CA PHE A 67 2.13 19.55 16.40
C PHE A 67 3.12 20.37 15.59
N LEU A 68 3.00 20.35 14.26
CA LEU A 68 3.82 21.19 13.42
C LEU A 68 3.58 22.68 13.72
N LEU A 69 2.32 23.12 13.76
CA LEU A 69 1.93 24.51 14.01
C LEU A 69 2.41 25.03 15.36
N ILE A 70 2.24 24.26 16.44
CA ILE A 70 2.64 24.70 17.78
C ILE A 70 4.16 24.80 17.94
N THR A 71 4.95 24.23 17.03
CA THR A 71 6.41 24.43 16.97
C THR A 71 6.80 25.90 16.80
N ALA A 72 5.92 26.73 16.23
CA ALA A 72 6.15 28.17 16.12
C ALA A 72 6.27 28.87 17.50
N VAL A 73 5.63 28.33 18.54
CA VAL A 73 5.63 28.93 19.89
C VAL A 73 7.03 28.98 20.50
N PRO A 74 7.76 27.86 20.68
CA PRO A 74 9.13 27.90 21.18
C PRO A 74 10.09 28.68 20.26
N LEU A 75 9.84 28.71 18.94
CA LEU A 75 10.65 29.49 17.99
C LEU A 75 10.44 31.01 18.13
N ALA A 76 9.23 31.45 18.49
CA ALA A 76 8.87 32.87 18.60
C ALA A 76 9.08 33.46 20.00
N LEU A 77 8.98 32.64 21.04
CA LEU A 77 9.00 33.07 22.44
C LEU A 77 10.18 32.45 23.20
N PRO A 78 11.41 32.94 23.00
CA PRO A 78 12.57 32.41 23.70
C PRO A 78 12.47 32.65 25.22
N ASN A 79 12.96 31.68 26.00
CA ASN A 79 12.98 31.59 27.45
C ASN A 79 11.59 31.59 28.10
N ARG A 80 10.57 31.04 27.43
CA ARG A 80 9.19 31.01 27.94
C ARG A 80 8.60 29.61 28.05
N THR A 81 9.27 28.59 27.53
CA THR A 81 8.84 27.21 27.73
C THR A 81 9.42 26.62 29.03
N PRO A 82 8.73 25.65 29.68
CA PRO A 82 9.19 25.06 30.94
C PRO A 82 10.46 24.19 30.79
N VAL A 83 10.84 23.86 29.55
CA VAL A 83 12.07 23.17 29.15
C VAL A 83 12.85 24.12 28.23
N ASP A 84 14.06 23.77 27.80
CA ASP A 84 14.72 24.47 26.69
C ASP A 84 13.79 24.56 25.46
N ASP A 85 13.61 25.77 24.91
CA ASP A 85 12.72 26.02 23.77
C ASP A 85 13.13 25.17 22.55
N GLN A 86 14.42 24.89 22.39
CA GLN A 86 14.95 24.08 21.30
C GLN A 86 14.53 22.62 21.42
N ILE A 87 14.61 22.06 22.62
CA ILE A 87 14.17 20.70 22.92
C ILE A 87 12.66 20.60 22.73
N THR A 88 11.92 21.63 23.15
CA THR A 88 10.47 21.70 22.96
C THR A 88 10.10 21.73 21.47
N ALA A 89 10.77 22.56 20.67
CA ALA A 89 10.56 22.63 19.22
C ALA A 89 10.91 21.30 18.52
N ALA A 90 12.06 20.70 18.88
CA ALA A 90 12.47 19.40 18.38
C ALA A 90 11.46 18.31 18.72
N GLY A 91 10.92 18.33 19.93
CA GLY A 91 9.87 17.42 20.39
C GLY A 91 8.59 17.54 19.56
N PHE A 92 8.11 18.77 19.30
CA PHE A 92 6.92 18.98 18.48
C PHE A 92 7.13 18.55 17.01
N PHE A 93 8.28 18.87 16.40
CA PHE A 93 8.61 18.35 15.07
C PHE A 93 8.65 16.81 15.08
N ALA A 94 9.32 16.20 16.05
CA ALA A 94 9.43 14.75 16.15
C ALA A 94 8.05 14.09 16.27
N VAL A 95 7.18 14.58 17.17
CA VAL A 95 5.82 14.06 17.33
C VAL A 95 5.01 14.20 16.04
N SER A 96 5.08 15.36 15.37
CA SER A 96 4.39 15.58 14.08
C SER A 96 4.77 14.50 13.06
N TRP A 97 6.06 14.21 12.90
CA TRP A 97 6.54 13.25 11.90
C TRP A 97 6.35 11.79 12.33
N LEU A 98 6.48 11.47 13.61
CA LEU A 98 6.20 10.13 14.13
C LEU A 98 4.72 9.73 13.96
N LEU A 99 3.80 10.69 14.10
CA LEU A 99 2.37 10.49 13.81
C LEU A 99 2.11 10.14 12.34
N ILE A 100 3.01 10.47 11.41
CA ILE A 100 2.90 10.09 10.00
C ILE A 100 3.62 8.77 9.73
N LEU A 101 4.90 8.69 10.14
CA LEU A 101 5.79 7.59 9.78
C LEU A 101 5.40 6.26 10.43
N ILE A 102 5.04 6.26 11.71
CA ILE A 102 4.73 5.01 12.42
C ILE A 102 3.48 4.34 11.80
N PRO A 103 2.34 5.02 11.63
CA PRO A 103 1.17 4.41 11.00
C PRO A 103 1.44 3.94 9.58
N LEU A 104 2.15 4.74 8.76
CA LEU A 104 2.50 4.38 7.40
C LEU A 104 3.32 3.08 7.35
N PHE A 105 4.36 3.00 8.18
CA PHE A 105 5.22 1.83 8.26
C PHE A 105 4.43 0.58 8.69
N LEU A 106 3.64 0.69 9.75
CA LEU A 106 2.84 -0.43 10.28
C LEU A 106 1.79 -0.93 9.29
N ILE A 107 1.13 -0.01 8.56
CA ILE A 107 0.15 -0.41 7.55
C ILE A 107 0.85 -1.12 6.39
N ARG A 108 1.91 -0.54 5.84
CA ARG A 108 2.65 -1.16 4.73
C ARG A 108 3.20 -2.53 5.13
N TYR A 109 3.75 -2.67 6.34
CA TYR A 109 4.27 -3.95 6.85
C TYR A 109 3.18 -5.03 6.98
N SER A 110 1.92 -4.63 7.15
CA SER A 110 0.79 -5.57 7.19
C SER A 110 0.28 -6.01 5.82
N GLN A 111 0.76 -5.40 4.73
CA GLN A 111 0.35 -5.74 3.36
C GLN A 111 1.24 -6.83 2.77
N PRO A 112 0.70 -7.65 1.85
CA PRO A 112 1.47 -8.69 1.15
C PRO A 112 2.34 -8.08 0.04
N THR A 113 3.35 -7.31 0.43
CA THR A 113 4.33 -6.66 -0.45
C THR A 113 5.74 -7.17 -0.17
N ASP A 114 6.58 -7.27 -1.19
CA ASP A 114 8.01 -7.55 -1.06
C ASP A 114 8.86 -6.28 -0.86
N VAL A 115 8.24 -5.11 -0.92
CA VAL A 115 8.90 -3.81 -0.73
C VAL A 115 8.99 -3.46 0.76
N VAL A 116 10.20 -3.53 1.33
CA VAL A 116 10.43 -3.32 2.77
C VAL A 116 11.09 -1.97 3.12
N SER A 117 11.76 -1.33 2.16
CA SER A 117 12.60 -0.13 2.41
C SER A 117 11.80 1.05 2.98
N ILE A 118 12.27 1.70 4.04
CA ILE A 118 11.60 2.89 4.60
C ILE A 118 11.56 4.06 3.61
N HIS A 119 12.56 4.19 2.74
CA HIS A 119 12.66 5.27 1.77
C HIS A 119 11.59 5.24 0.67
N THR A 120 10.87 4.12 0.54
CA THR A 120 9.72 4.05 -0.36
C THR A 120 8.43 4.52 0.32
N LEU A 121 8.41 4.84 1.62
CA LEU A 121 7.20 5.41 2.21
C LEU A 121 6.82 6.72 1.50
N PRO A 122 5.51 7.03 1.39
CA PRO A 122 5.00 8.22 0.72
C PRO A 122 5.30 9.48 1.56
N LEU A 123 6.57 9.82 1.64
CA LEU A 123 7.14 10.95 2.35
C LEU A 123 8.00 11.73 1.35
N ASP A 124 7.92 13.05 1.41
CA ASP A 124 8.87 13.92 0.71
C ASP A 124 10.25 13.90 1.41
N TRP A 125 10.97 12.79 1.22
CA TRP A 125 12.28 12.54 1.83
C TRP A 125 13.30 13.66 1.57
N PRO A 126 13.45 14.20 0.34
CA PRO A 126 14.40 15.28 0.08
C PRO A 126 14.11 16.53 0.91
N THR A 127 12.85 17.01 0.89
CA THR A 127 12.48 18.23 1.63
C THR A 127 12.54 17.98 3.14
N PHE A 128 12.10 16.81 3.61
CA PHE A 128 12.17 16.42 5.01
C PHE A 128 13.63 16.36 5.52
N ALA A 129 14.53 15.74 4.76
CA ALA A 129 15.95 15.65 5.11
C ALA A 129 16.61 17.03 5.14
N LEU A 130 16.31 17.88 4.16
CA LEU A 130 16.81 19.25 4.10
C LEU A 130 16.30 20.09 5.28
N ALA A 131 15.01 20.02 5.59
CA ALA A 131 14.41 20.70 6.73
C ALA A 131 15.06 20.25 8.05
N SER A 132 15.30 18.95 8.21
CA SER A 132 15.97 18.37 9.38
C SER A 132 17.43 18.82 9.51
N ALA A 133 18.17 18.89 8.40
CA ALA A 133 19.54 19.38 8.38
C ALA A 133 19.64 20.87 8.75
N ILE A 134 18.77 21.70 8.16
CA ILE A 134 18.68 23.14 8.49
C ILE A 134 18.28 23.32 9.95
N PHE A 135 17.37 22.48 10.47
CA PHE A 135 17.07 22.47 11.89
C PHE A 135 18.33 22.15 12.69
N GLY A 136 19.07 21.08 12.43
CA GLY A 136 20.32 20.82 13.18
C GLY A 136 21.29 22.00 13.20
N LEU A 137 21.40 22.72 12.08
CA LEU A 137 22.29 23.88 11.93
C LEU A 137 21.81 25.15 12.65
N HIS A 138 20.52 25.28 12.98
CA HIS A 138 19.98 26.50 13.59
C HIS A 138 20.59 26.80 14.96
N LEU A 139 21.09 25.76 15.65
CA LEU A 139 21.76 25.85 16.94
C LEU A 139 23.15 26.46 16.87
N ALA A 140 23.87 26.21 15.78
CA ALA A 140 25.28 26.59 15.65
C ALA A 140 25.49 27.92 14.92
N ILE A 141 24.55 28.31 14.05
CA ILE A 141 24.77 29.41 13.11
C ILE A 141 23.87 30.61 13.42
N HIS A 142 22.55 30.45 13.31
CA HIS A 142 21.62 31.58 13.43
C HIS A 142 20.16 31.13 13.70
N PRO A 143 19.42 31.77 14.63
CA PRO A 143 18.03 31.43 14.94
C PRO A 143 17.07 31.49 13.74
N ALA A 144 17.31 32.36 12.76
CA ALA A 144 16.50 32.44 11.55
C ALA A 144 16.46 31.13 10.73
N LEU A 145 17.46 30.26 10.87
CA LEU A 145 17.44 28.93 10.25
C LEU A 145 16.33 28.05 10.84
N GLY A 146 15.93 28.27 12.10
CA GLY A 146 14.80 27.56 12.70
C GLY A 146 13.49 27.88 11.98
N TRP A 147 13.27 29.15 11.61
CA TRP A 147 12.12 29.57 10.80
C TRP A 147 12.16 29.05 9.37
N LEU A 148 13.36 29.01 8.76
CA LEU A 148 13.54 28.41 7.44
C LEU A 148 13.21 26.91 7.45
N SER A 149 13.72 26.17 8.43
CA SER A 149 13.41 24.76 8.64
C SER A 149 11.90 24.54 8.86
N TYR A 150 11.28 25.37 9.70
CA TYR A 150 9.83 25.34 9.95
C TYR A 150 9.02 25.49 8.66
N ALA A 151 9.38 26.44 7.79
CA ALA A 151 8.73 26.61 6.50
C ALA A 151 8.92 25.38 5.59
N LEU A 152 10.14 24.81 5.54
CA LEU A 152 10.42 23.60 4.76
C LEU A 152 9.66 22.37 5.28
N PHE A 153 9.48 22.23 6.59
CA PHE A 153 8.68 21.15 7.15
C PHE A 153 7.20 21.26 6.76
N TRP A 154 6.64 22.46 6.62
CA TRP A 154 5.30 22.64 6.05
C TRP A 154 5.22 22.22 4.58
N ILE A 155 6.21 22.58 3.77
CA ILE A 155 6.29 22.14 2.38
C ILE A 155 6.34 20.62 2.31
N ALA A 156 7.23 19.99 3.09
CA ALA A 156 7.33 18.54 3.18
C ALA A 156 6.00 17.91 3.63
N TRP A 157 5.28 18.54 4.56
CA TRP A 157 4.00 18.05 5.05
C TRP A 157 2.92 18.05 3.96
N PHE A 158 2.77 19.16 3.21
CA PHE A 158 1.79 19.23 2.11
C PHE A 158 2.11 18.25 0.98
N SER A 159 3.38 18.13 0.59
CA SER A 159 3.82 17.13 -0.39
C SER A 159 3.50 15.70 0.08
N THR A 160 3.85 15.39 1.32
CA THR A 160 3.59 14.09 1.96
C THR A 160 2.09 13.79 2.03
N TYR A 161 1.25 14.77 2.38
CA TYR A 161 -0.20 14.62 2.38
C TYR A 161 -0.75 14.24 1.00
N GLY A 162 -0.24 14.87 -0.08
CA GLY A 162 -0.58 14.53 -1.46
C GLY A 162 -0.24 13.07 -1.78
N MET A 163 0.98 12.64 -1.48
CA MET A 163 1.42 11.26 -1.71
C MET A 163 0.60 10.23 -0.91
N ILE A 164 0.26 10.53 0.35
CA ILE A 164 -0.58 9.67 1.17
C ILE A 164 -2.00 9.59 0.61
N ARG A 165 -2.55 10.72 0.15
CA ARG A 165 -3.87 10.78 -0.47
C ARG A 165 -3.94 9.82 -1.66
N ASP A 166 -2.96 9.84 -2.55
CA ASP A 166 -2.92 8.98 -3.75
C ASP A 166 -2.92 7.49 -3.39
N VAL A 167 -2.19 7.12 -2.34
CA VAL A 167 -2.18 5.75 -1.78
C VAL A 167 -3.56 5.39 -1.19
N VAL A 168 -4.19 6.28 -0.44
CA VAL A 168 -5.46 6.01 0.26
C VAL A 168 -6.66 5.95 -0.70
N THR A 169 -6.64 6.75 -1.78
CA THR A 169 -7.74 6.75 -2.77
C THR A 169 -7.73 5.51 -3.65
N SER A 170 -6.56 4.88 -3.82
CA SER A 170 -6.40 3.68 -4.63
C SER A 170 -6.89 2.46 -3.85
N PRO A 171 -7.85 1.67 -4.37
CA PRO A 171 -8.40 0.55 -3.64
C PRO A 171 -7.33 -0.52 -3.37
N ALA A 172 -7.24 -0.99 -2.14
CA ALA A 172 -6.33 -2.07 -1.76
C ALA A 172 -6.97 -3.43 -2.08
N GLY A 173 -6.33 -4.18 -2.96
CA GLY A 173 -6.84 -5.47 -3.41
C GLY A 173 -5.82 -6.25 -4.21
N ARG A 174 -6.09 -7.53 -4.40
CA ARG A 174 -5.37 -8.39 -5.33
C ARG A 174 -6.34 -9.42 -5.91
N TRP A 175 -5.97 -10.04 -7.02
CA TRP A 175 -6.76 -11.09 -7.64
C TRP A 175 -6.05 -12.41 -7.50
N LEU A 176 -6.82 -13.45 -7.22
CA LEU A 176 -6.33 -14.79 -6.92
C LEU A 176 -6.81 -15.78 -7.97
N LEU A 177 -5.96 -16.73 -8.34
CA LEU A 177 -6.28 -17.88 -9.18
C LEU A 177 -5.82 -19.15 -8.46
N PRO A 178 -6.72 -20.11 -8.17
CA PRO A 178 -6.33 -21.41 -7.62
C PRO A 178 -5.48 -22.18 -8.63
N ILE A 179 -4.38 -22.78 -8.19
CA ILE A 179 -3.48 -23.55 -9.06
C ILE A 179 -2.95 -24.81 -8.37
N ASP A 180 -2.46 -25.75 -9.17
CA ASP A 180 -1.58 -26.80 -8.66
C ASP A 180 -0.15 -26.26 -8.56
N SER A 181 0.34 -26.08 -7.34
CA SER A 181 1.71 -25.57 -7.13
C SER A 181 2.80 -26.54 -7.58
N SER A 182 2.50 -27.83 -7.67
CA SER A 182 3.48 -28.87 -8.04
C SER A 182 3.78 -28.89 -9.54
N ASP A 183 2.80 -28.52 -10.35
CA ASP A 183 2.91 -28.44 -11.82
C ASP A 183 3.26 -27.01 -12.32
N TRP A 184 3.40 -26.05 -11.40
CA TRP A 184 3.67 -24.67 -11.79
C TRP A 184 5.08 -24.50 -12.38
N LYS A 185 5.12 -23.95 -13.59
CA LYS A 185 6.32 -23.44 -14.26
C LYS A 185 6.05 -22.07 -14.87
N SER A 186 6.74 -21.05 -14.37
CA SER A 186 6.52 -19.66 -14.77
C SER A 186 6.75 -19.44 -16.27
N SER A 187 7.81 -20.02 -16.83
CA SER A 187 8.12 -19.89 -18.27
C SER A 187 7.05 -20.50 -19.19
N ALA A 188 6.32 -21.51 -18.71
CA ALA A 188 5.28 -22.18 -19.48
C ALA A 188 3.89 -21.55 -19.31
N HIS A 189 3.65 -20.87 -18.18
CA HIS A 189 2.31 -20.42 -17.79
C HIS A 189 2.14 -18.90 -17.79
N ILE A 190 3.22 -18.12 -17.84
CA ILE A 190 3.18 -16.66 -17.86
C ILE A 190 3.50 -16.18 -19.28
N ARG A 191 2.75 -15.18 -19.76
CA ARG A 191 3.01 -14.55 -21.06
C ARG A 191 4.38 -13.87 -21.12
N GLU A 192 4.87 -13.66 -22.33
CA GLU A 192 6.10 -12.91 -22.57
C GLU A 192 6.00 -11.46 -22.06
N GLY A 193 7.15 -10.85 -21.76
CA GLY A 193 7.26 -9.48 -21.26
C GLY A 193 7.35 -9.37 -19.73
N TRP A 194 7.06 -10.46 -19.01
CA TRP A 194 7.27 -10.53 -17.56
C TRP A 194 8.73 -10.81 -17.22
N GLN A 195 9.25 -10.12 -16.19
CA GLN A 195 10.51 -10.47 -15.57
C GLN A 195 10.28 -11.60 -14.56
N ILE A 196 10.60 -12.83 -14.94
CA ILE A 196 10.50 -14.01 -14.06
C ILE A 196 11.53 -13.89 -12.93
N LYS A 197 11.06 -14.02 -11.68
CA LYS A 197 11.86 -14.04 -10.45
C LYS A 197 12.02 -15.46 -9.89
N SER A 198 11.02 -16.31 -10.09
CA SER A 198 11.04 -17.72 -9.71
C SER A 198 10.40 -18.56 -10.80
N GLU A 199 11.06 -19.64 -11.20
CA GLU A 199 10.51 -20.59 -12.17
C GLU A 199 9.44 -21.50 -11.55
N PHE A 200 9.60 -21.82 -10.26
CA PHE A 200 8.68 -22.66 -9.51
C PHE A 200 7.76 -21.81 -8.64
N TRP A 201 6.64 -22.40 -8.22
CA TRP A 201 5.73 -21.74 -7.28
C TRP A 201 6.44 -21.45 -5.96
N THR A 202 6.29 -20.23 -5.46
CA THR A 202 6.83 -19.79 -4.18
C THR A 202 5.86 -18.82 -3.53
N SER A 203 5.84 -18.75 -2.19
CA SER A 203 5.09 -17.72 -1.46
C SER A 203 5.65 -16.31 -1.62
N GLY A 204 6.80 -16.16 -2.29
CA GLY A 204 7.41 -14.88 -2.63
C GLY A 204 7.10 -14.41 -4.06
N PRO A 205 7.89 -13.45 -4.58
CA PRO A 205 7.79 -12.97 -5.96
C PRO A 205 8.05 -14.08 -6.99
N ILE A 206 7.11 -14.24 -7.93
CA ILE A 206 7.19 -15.19 -9.04
C ILE A 206 7.58 -14.46 -10.32
N ALA A 207 6.90 -13.35 -10.63
CA ALA A 207 7.21 -12.52 -11.78
C ALA A 207 6.76 -11.07 -11.58
N VAL A 208 7.40 -10.15 -12.31
CA VAL A 208 7.13 -8.71 -12.22
C VAL A 208 6.96 -8.11 -13.62
N LEU A 209 6.00 -7.20 -13.76
CA LEU A 209 5.78 -6.40 -14.96
C LEU A 209 5.75 -4.92 -14.57
N ASN A 210 6.71 -4.14 -15.07
CA ASN A 210 6.78 -2.70 -14.79
C ASN A 210 5.65 -1.94 -15.49
N THR A 211 5.14 -0.90 -14.84
CA THR A 211 4.11 0.03 -15.35
C THR A 211 4.50 1.46 -14.97
N ASP A 212 3.80 2.45 -15.52
CA ASP A 212 4.04 3.85 -15.14
C ASP A 212 3.58 4.12 -13.70
N SER A 213 2.54 3.43 -13.24
CA SER A 213 1.99 3.53 -11.88
C SER A 213 2.69 2.63 -10.85
N GLY A 214 3.82 1.99 -11.19
CA GLY A 214 4.52 1.05 -10.31
C GLY A 214 4.74 -0.31 -10.96
N GLN A 215 4.59 -1.40 -10.23
CA GLN A 215 4.88 -2.75 -10.72
C GLN A 215 3.72 -3.70 -10.48
N ILE A 216 3.27 -4.40 -11.53
CA ILE A 216 2.35 -5.52 -11.36
C ILE A 216 3.18 -6.74 -10.97
N THR A 217 2.78 -7.41 -9.89
CA THR A 217 3.50 -8.56 -9.35
C THR A 217 2.63 -9.80 -9.37
N LEU A 218 3.23 -10.93 -9.77
CA LEU A 218 2.73 -12.27 -9.53
C LEU A 218 3.43 -12.86 -8.31
N THR A 219 2.66 -13.29 -7.31
CA THR A 219 3.19 -13.92 -6.08
C THR A 219 2.36 -15.13 -5.72
N GLY A 220 2.96 -16.13 -5.07
CA GLY A 220 2.20 -17.27 -4.56
C GLY A 220 1.52 -16.94 -3.23
N VAL A 221 0.30 -17.42 -3.06
CA VAL A 221 -0.47 -17.29 -1.82
C VAL A 221 -0.91 -18.67 -1.36
N SER A 222 -0.80 -18.93 -0.06
CA SER A 222 -1.26 -20.18 0.56
C SER A 222 -2.39 -19.91 1.55
N ARG A 223 -3.37 -20.82 1.57
CA ARG A 223 -4.42 -20.87 2.61
C ARG A 223 -4.68 -22.33 2.96
N GLY A 224 -4.09 -22.79 4.06
CA GLY A 224 -4.10 -24.22 4.41
C GLY A 224 -3.40 -25.05 3.33
N ASN A 225 -4.11 -26.02 2.74
CA ASN A 225 -3.60 -26.85 1.65
C ASN A 225 -3.79 -26.22 0.27
N ASP A 226 -4.59 -25.16 0.14
CA ASP A 226 -4.85 -24.53 -1.15
C ASP A 226 -3.70 -23.59 -1.52
N ARG A 227 -3.44 -23.50 -2.83
CA ARG A 227 -2.37 -22.71 -3.41
C ARG A 227 -2.94 -21.84 -4.52
N PHE A 228 -2.51 -20.60 -4.53
CA PHE A 228 -2.98 -19.60 -5.47
C PHE A 228 -1.80 -18.85 -6.08
N ILE A 229 -2.01 -18.35 -7.29
CA ILE A 229 -1.27 -17.22 -7.83
C ILE A 229 -2.06 -15.97 -7.52
N SER A 230 -1.37 -14.93 -7.06
CA SER A 230 -1.97 -13.61 -6.88
C SER A 230 -1.36 -12.60 -7.83
N ILE A 231 -2.22 -11.73 -8.38
CA ILE A 231 -1.83 -10.57 -9.16
C ILE A 231 -2.23 -9.30 -8.42
N ALA A 232 -1.28 -8.39 -8.25
CA ALA A 232 -1.47 -7.13 -7.55
C ALA A 232 -0.62 -6.02 -8.17
N LEU A 233 -1.02 -4.75 -7.99
CA LEU A 233 -0.18 -3.60 -8.34
C LEU A 233 0.52 -3.11 -7.07
N ILE A 234 1.84 -3.06 -7.10
CA ILE A 234 2.66 -2.42 -6.07
C ILE A 234 3.03 -1.03 -6.57
N GLY A 235 2.50 0.00 -5.91
CA GLY A 235 2.80 1.39 -6.25
C GLY A 235 4.26 1.77 -5.93
N PRO A 236 4.74 2.95 -6.36
CA PRO A 236 6.09 3.42 -6.06
C PRO A 236 6.37 3.50 -4.55
N SER A 237 5.31 3.69 -3.77
CA SER A 237 5.38 3.77 -2.32
C SER A 237 5.46 2.41 -1.61
N GLY A 238 5.43 1.31 -2.36
CA GLY A 238 5.43 -0.07 -1.87
C GLY A 238 4.07 -0.56 -1.36
N PHE A 239 3.01 0.24 -1.48
CA PHE A 239 1.66 -0.15 -1.10
C PHE A 239 0.99 -1.02 -2.18
N VAL A 240 0.19 -1.98 -1.73
CA VAL A 240 -0.54 -2.92 -2.59
C VAL A 240 -1.91 -2.35 -2.96
N HIS A 241 -2.17 -2.29 -4.26
CA HIS A 241 -3.37 -1.78 -4.88
C HIS A 241 -3.97 -2.80 -5.85
N ASP A 242 -5.26 -2.66 -6.10
CA ASP A 242 -5.98 -3.41 -7.10
C ASP A 242 -5.43 -3.07 -8.50
N PRO A 243 -4.85 -4.03 -9.22
CA PRO A 243 -4.23 -3.77 -10.52
C PRO A 243 -5.27 -3.39 -11.59
N PHE A 244 -6.53 -3.75 -11.40
CA PHE A 244 -7.59 -3.36 -12.33
C PHE A 244 -8.27 -2.06 -11.94
N ALA A 245 -7.87 -1.39 -10.85
CA ALA A 245 -8.36 -0.04 -10.58
C ALA A 245 -7.56 1.02 -11.34
N ASP A 246 -6.27 0.78 -11.60
CA ASP A 246 -5.35 1.71 -12.26
C ASP A 246 -5.40 1.59 -13.81
N PRO A 247 -5.59 2.68 -14.57
CA PRO A 247 -5.67 2.63 -16.03
C PRO A 247 -4.41 2.11 -16.75
N SER A 248 -3.22 2.44 -16.25
CA SER A 248 -1.95 2.00 -16.88
C SER A 248 -1.77 0.49 -16.73
N SER A 249 -2.12 -0.04 -15.56
CA SER A 249 -2.11 -1.46 -15.26
C SER A 249 -3.20 -2.20 -16.04
N ARG A 250 -4.44 -1.69 -16.08
CA ARG A 250 -5.54 -2.26 -16.90
C ARG A 250 -5.14 -2.43 -18.37
N THR A 251 -4.43 -1.46 -18.93
CA THR A 251 -4.00 -1.52 -20.34
C THR A 251 -3.03 -2.67 -20.59
N LYS A 252 -2.12 -2.94 -19.65
CA LYS A 252 -1.20 -4.10 -19.72
C LYS A 252 -1.89 -5.43 -19.39
N LEU A 253 -2.98 -5.39 -18.64
CA LEU A 253 -3.79 -6.54 -18.25
C LEU A 253 -5.04 -6.73 -19.10
N SER A 254 -5.08 -6.15 -20.31
CA SER A 254 -6.22 -6.29 -21.23
C SER A 254 -6.52 -7.74 -21.62
N GLU A 255 -5.51 -8.60 -21.58
CA GLU A 255 -5.61 -10.04 -21.78
C GLU A 255 -5.14 -10.82 -20.53
N PRO A 256 -5.62 -12.06 -20.34
CA PRO A 256 -5.13 -12.95 -19.30
C PRO A 256 -3.63 -13.17 -19.40
N GLN A 257 -2.91 -12.84 -18.32
CA GLN A 257 -1.45 -12.93 -18.26
C GLN A 257 -0.93 -14.32 -17.86
N VAL A 258 -1.79 -15.09 -17.20
CA VAL A 258 -1.54 -16.49 -16.86
C VAL A 258 -2.35 -17.35 -17.83
N MET A 259 -1.69 -18.24 -18.55
CA MET A 259 -2.29 -19.10 -19.57
C MET A 259 -2.98 -20.34 -18.99
N ASN A 260 -2.81 -20.60 -17.69
CA ASN A 260 -3.53 -21.64 -16.97
C ASN A 260 -4.96 -21.19 -16.64
N SER A 261 -5.97 -22.03 -16.90
CA SER A 261 -7.38 -21.74 -16.57
C SER A 261 -7.67 -21.79 -15.05
N GLY A 262 -6.73 -22.31 -14.26
CA GLY A 262 -6.85 -22.49 -12.81
C GLY A 262 -7.63 -23.75 -12.44
N LEU A 263 -7.56 -24.08 -11.14
CA LEU A 263 -8.35 -25.14 -10.53
C LEU A 263 -9.70 -24.60 -10.03
N ASP A 264 -10.59 -25.51 -9.67
CA ASP A 264 -11.84 -25.18 -9.00
C ASP A 264 -11.58 -24.48 -7.65
N TRP A 265 -12.36 -23.43 -7.40
CA TRP A 265 -12.30 -22.74 -6.13
C TRP A 265 -12.74 -23.63 -4.97
N PRO A 266 -11.99 -23.65 -3.86
CA PRO A 266 -12.41 -24.34 -2.65
C PRO A 266 -13.73 -23.74 -2.13
N SER A 267 -14.79 -24.56 -2.08
CA SER A 267 -16.14 -24.12 -1.70
C SER A 267 -16.20 -23.42 -0.34
N ARG A 268 -15.28 -23.75 0.59
CA ARG A 268 -15.16 -23.11 1.91
C ARG A 268 -14.72 -21.64 1.87
N LEU A 269 -14.06 -21.21 0.79
CA LEU A 269 -13.53 -19.85 0.61
C LEU A 269 -14.44 -18.98 -0.25
N LEU A 270 -15.41 -19.58 -0.95
CA LEU A 270 -16.37 -18.83 -1.75
C LEU A 270 -17.36 -18.08 -0.83
N PRO A 271 -17.74 -16.84 -1.20
CA PRO A 271 -18.85 -16.16 -0.55
C PRO A 271 -20.15 -16.96 -0.77
N ALA A 272 -20.99 -16.99 0.26
CA ALA A 272 -22.29 -17.67 0.24
C ALA A 272 -23.35 -16.87 -0.52
#